data_AF-A0A1M5JAF2-F1
#
_entry.id   AF-A0A1M5JAF2-F1
#
_cell.length_a   1.000
_cell.length_b   1.000
_cell.length_c   1.000
_cell.angle_alpha   90.00
_cell.angle_beta   90.00
_cell.angle_gamma   90.00
#
_symmetry.space_group_name_H-M   'P 1'
#
loop_
_entity.id
_entity.type
_entity.pdbx_description
1 polymer ?
#
loop_
_entity_poly.entity_id
_entity_poly.type
_entity_poly.pdbx_seq_one_letter_code
_entity_poly.pdbx_strand_id
1 'polypeptide(L)'
;MNSAEIKIDLFRKLDSLKGNQLEEAYGVLLNYINGKNELDDWKSLTQEQQNAIKLGIEELDKGEGREHKKVMSDIRKRYTSA
;
A
#
# COMPACT_ATOMS: atom_id res chain seq x y z
N MET A 1 -28.82 -2.73 16.56
CA MET A 1 -27.78 -2.01 17.31
C MET A 1 -27.51 -0.66 16.68
N ASN A 2 -27.46 0.41 17.46
CA ASN A 2 -27.01 1.72 17.00
C ASN A 2 -25.47 1.83 17.05
N SER A 3 -24.91 2.90 16.49
CA SER A 3 -23.46 3.10 16.42
C SER A 3 -22.78 3.13 17.80
N ALA A 4 -23.47 3.60 18.84
CA ALA A 4 -22.92 3.60 20.20
C ALA A 4 -22.87 2.19 20.79
N GLU A 5 -23.92 1.38 20.58
CA GLU A 5 -23.98 -0.01 21.02
C GLU A 5 -22.89 -0.86 20.36
N ILE A 6 -22.61 -0.64 19.07
CA ILE A 6 -21.53 -1.34 18.35
C ILE A 6 -20.17 -1.00 18.93
N LYS A 7 -19.90 0.30 19.20
CA LYS A 7 -18.63 0.75 19.77
C LYS A 7 -18.40 0.17 21.17
N ILE A 8 -19.43 0.16 22.00
CA ILE A 8 -19.35 -0.39 23.36
C ILE A 8 -19.13 -1.90 23.34
N ASP A 9 -19.84 -2.64 22.47
CA ASP A 9 -19.66 -4.09 22.34
C ASP A 9 -18.25 -4.44 21.84
N LEU A 10 -17.74 -3.71 20.83
CA LEU A 10 -16.37 -3.90 20.33
C LEU A 10 -15.32 -3.63 21.42
N PHE A 11 -15.49 -2.55 22.19
CA PHE A 11 -14.59 -2.24 23.32
C PHE A 11 -14.54 -3.38 24.33
N ARG A 12 -15.69 -3.91 24.75
CA ARG A 12 -15.75 -5.03 25.70
C ARG A 12 -15.08 -6.30 25.16
N LYS A 13 -15.28 -6.59 23.88
CA LYS A 13 -14.62 -7.74 23.22
C LYS A 13 -13.11 -7.58 23.21
N LEU A 14 -12.60 -6.40 22.84
CA LEU A 14 -11.16 -6.10 22.85
C LEU A 14 -10.57 -6.16 24.28
N ASP A 15 -11.26 -5.60 25.26
CA ASP A 15 -10.85 -5.61 26.68
C ASP A 15 -10.72 -7.04 27.26
N SER A 16 -11.49 -7.98 26.72
CA SER A 16 -11.42 -9.39 27.12
C SER A 16 -10.18 -10.14 26.56
N LEU A 17 -9.54 -9.62 25.51
CA LEU A 17 -8.37 -10.24 24.89
C LEU A 17 -7.09 -9.96 25.69
N LYS A 18 -6.14 -10.89 25.67
CA LYS A 18 -4.86 -10.77 26.40
C LYS A 18 -3.69 -11.24 25.56
N GLY A 19 -2.52 -10.64 25.81
CA GLY A 19 -1.27 -11.00 25.15
C GLY A 19 -1.40 -10.98 23.62
N ASN A 20 -0.88 -12.03 22.97
CA ASN A 20 -0.80 -12.12 21.51
C ASN A 20 -2.17 -11.96 20.80
N GLN A 21 -3.28 -12.39 21.42
CA GLN A 21 -4.60 -12.25 20.81
C GLN A 21 -5.04 -10.79 20.70
N LEU A 22 -4.64 -9.95 21.66
CA LEU A 22 -4.92 -8.52 21.63
C LEU A 22 -4.05 -7.83 20.57
N GLU A 23 -2.78 -8.21 20.45
CA GLU A 23 -1.86 -7.67 19.44
C GLU A 23 -2.33 -8.00 18.01
N GLU A 24 -2.77 -9.24 17.79
CA GLU A 24 -3.32 -9.66 16.49
C GLU A 24 -4.61 -8.89 16.15
N ALA A 25 -5.55 -8.80 17.10
CA ALA A 25 -6.78 -8.03 16.91
C ALA A 25 -6.49 -6.54 16.65
N TYR A 26 -5.50 -5.96 17.33
CA TYR A 26 -5.05 -4.59 17.10
C TYR A 26 -4.50 -4.40 15.69
N GLY A 27 -3.63 -5.30 15.22
CA GLY A 27 -3.07 -5.23 13.87
C GLY A 27 -4.15 -5.28 12.78
N VAL A 28 -5.13 -6.17 12.91
CA VAL A 28 -6.25 -6.27 11.97
C VAL A 28 -7.10 -5.00 11.97
N LEU A 29 -7.42 -4.46 13.15
CA LEU A 29 -8.23 -3.24 13.26
C LEU A 29 -7.50 -2.02 12.70
N LEU A 30 -6.19 -1.93 12.98
CA LEU A 30 -5.32 -0.87 12.49
C LEU A 30 -5.22 -0.90 10.96
N ASN A 31 -5.06 -2.08 10.37
CA ASN A 31 -5.05 -2.26 8.92
C ASN A 31 -6.39 -1.85 8.31
N TYR A 32 -7.52 -2.16 8.93
CA TYR A 32 -8.83 -1.73 8.43
C TYR A 32 -9.02 -0.20 8.51
N ILE A 33 -8.55 0.43 9.59
CA ILE A 33 -8.62 1.88 9.78
C ILE A 33 -7.71 2.60 8.78
N ASN A 34 -6.47 2.11 8.62
CA ASN A 34 -5.45 2.71 7.77
C ASN A 34 -5.63 2.36 6.29
N GLY A 35 -6.16 1.18 5.96
CA GLY A 35 -6.40 0.73 4.59
C GLY A 35 -7.46 1.55 3.86
N LYS A 36 -8.27 2.36 4.58
CA LYS A 36 -9.08 3.40 3.96
C LYS A 36 -8.26 4.53 3.35
N ASN A 37 -7.02 4.74 3.80
CA ASN A 37 -6.09 5.69 3.18
C ASN A 37 -5.46 5.10 1.89
N GLU A 38 -5.28 3.78 1.78
CA GLU A 38 -4.66 3.15 0.59
C GLU A 38 -5.55 3.21 -0.67
N LEU A 39 -6.89 3.16 -0.53
CA LEU A 39 -7.81 3.39 -1.65
C LEU A 39 -7.83 4.87 -2.08
N ASP A 40 -7.34 5.77 -1.23
CA ASP A 40 -7.20 7.19 -1.52
C ASP A 40 -5.90 7.47 -2.30
N ASP A 41 -4.90 6.59 -2.23
CA ASP A 41 -3.60 6.80 -2.89
C ASP A 41 -3.74 6.87 -4.41
N TRP A 42 -4.52 6.01 -5.05
CA TRP A 42 -4.74 6.10 -6.50
C TRP A 42 -5.49 7.39 -6.88
N LYS A 43 -6.47 7.80 -6.07
CA LYS A 43 -7.27 9.01 -6.32
C LYS A 43 -6.54 10.30 -5.98
N SER A 44 -5.52 10.23 -5.12
CA SER A 44 -4.68 11.38 -4.73
C SER A 44 -3.57 11.67 -5.74
N LEU A 45 -3.25 10.71 -6.62
CA LEU A 45 -2.36 10.96 -7.76
C LEU A 45 -2.95 11.97 -8.74
N THR A 46 -2.09 12.81 -9.32
CA THR A 46 -2.49 13.67 -10.44
C THR A 46 -2.84 12.81 -11.67
N GLN A 47 -3.62 13.38 -12.58
CA GLN A 47 -3.97 12.69 -13.83
C GLN A 47 -2.71 12.29 -14.62
N GLU A 48 -1.66 13.10 -14.57
CA GLU A 48 -0.37 12.82 -15.20
C GLU A 48 0.30 11.59 -14.57
N GLN A 49 0.35 11.51 -13.24
CA GLN A 49 0.93 10.36 -12.53
C GLN A 49 0.15 9.07 -12.81
N GLN A 50 -1.18 9.13 -12.78
CA GLN A 50 -2.03 7.98 -13.16
C GLN A 50 -1.77 7.54 -14.60
N ASN A 51 -1.65 8.49 -15.53
CA ASN A 51 -1.38 8.19 -16.94
C ASN A 51 0.02 7.58 -17.13
N ALA A 52 1.04 8.09 -16.43
CA ALA A 52 2.39 7.54 -16.48
C ALA A 52 2.45 6.09 -15.95
N ILE A 53 1.72 5.79 -14.87
CA ILE A 53 1.63 4.42 -14.34
C ILE A 53 0.94 3.50 -15.35
N LYS A 54 -0.18 3.93 -15.95
CA LYS A 54 -0.88 3.15 -16.99
C LYS A 54 0.02 2.90 -18.20
N LEU A 55 0.75 3.91 -18.66
CA LEU A 55 1.70 3.79 -19.74
C LEU A 55 2.77 2.73 -19.41
N GLY A 56 3.35 2.78 -18.22
CA GLY A 56 4.34 1.78 -17.80
C GLY A 56 3.79 0.35 -17.78
N ILE A 57 2.52 0.15 -17.41
CA ILE A 57 1.85 -1.16 -17.50
C ILE A 57 1.71 -1.60 -18.96
N GLU A 58 1.27 -0.70 -19.86
CA GLU A 58 1.16 -1.01 -21.29
C GLU A 58 2.52 -1.34 -21.94
N GLU A 59 3.59 -0.64 -21.57
CA GLU A 59 4.95 -0.92 -22.01
C GLU A 59 5.41 -2.31 -21.53
N LEU A 60 5.11 -2.67 -20.27
CA LEU A 60 5.40 -4.00 -19.74
C LEU A 60 4.65 -5.11 -20.49
N ASP A 61 3.36 -4.90 -20.77
CA ASP A 61 2.52 -5.87 -21.51
C ASP A 61 3.01 -6.06 -22.95
N LYS A 62 3.62 -5.04 -23.55
CA LYS A 62 4.28 -5.10 -24.87
C LYS A 62 5.68 -5.73 -24.82
N GLY A 63 6.18 -6.09 -23.64
CA GLY A 63 7.52 -6.62 -23.45
C GLY A 63 8.62 -5.56 -23.55
N GLU A 64 8.27 -4.28 -23.41
CA GLU A 64 9.22 -3.14 -23.47
C GLU A 64 9.91 -2.89 -22.11
N GLY A 65 9.60 -3.72 -21.11
CA GLY A 65 10.27 -3.74 -19.82
C GLY A 65 11.78 -3.91 -19.93
N ARG A 66 12.52 -3.24 -19.03
CA ARG A 66 13.99 -3.32 -18.98
C ARG A 66 14.43 -4.15 -17.80
N GLU A 67 15.27 -5.15 -18.05
CA GLU A 67 15.85 -5.97 -16.98
C GLU A 67 16.67 -5.12 -16.00
N HIS A 68 16.47 -5.38 -14.71
CA HIS A 68 17.15 -4.69 -13.62
C HIS A 68 18.68 -4.64 -13.80
N LYS A 69 19.30 -5.76 -14.16
CA LYS A 69 20.76 -5.85 -14.37
C LYS A 69 21.25 -4.88 -15.45
N LYS A 70 20.49 -4.74 -16.54
CA LYS A 70 20.81 -3.83 -17.65
C LYS A 70 20.67 -2.37 -17.22
N VAL A 71 19.58 -2.04 -16.51
CA VAL A 71 19.36 -0.69 -15.95
C VAL A 71 20.50 -0.29 -15.02
N MET A 72 20.87 -1.16 -14.07
CA MET A 72 21.95 -0.89 -13.13
C MET A 72 23.32 -0.75 -13.81
N SER A 73 23.59 -1.55 -14.84
CA SER A 73 24.82 -1.43 -15.63
C SER A 73 24.90 -0.08 -16.34
N ASP A 74 23.80 0.40 -16.93
CA ASP A 74 23.78 1.67 -17.67
C ASP A 74 23.96 2.87 -16.73
N ILE A 75 23.29 2.85 -15.57
CA ILE A 75 23.44 3.88 -14.55
C ILE A 75 24.89 3.96 -14.05
N ARG A 76 25.51 2.82 -13.70
CA ARG A 76 26.92 2.80 -13.27
C ARG A 76 27.83 3.37 -14.36
N LYS A 77 27.70 2.93 -15.61
CA LYS A 77 28.49 3.50 -16.72
C LYS A 77 28.33 5.03 -16.82
N ARG A 78 27.11 5.54 -16.69
CA ARG A 78 26.82 6.97 -16.83
C ARG A 78 27.47 7.83 -15.74
N TYR A 79 27.55 7.34 -14.51
CA TYR A 79 27.99 8.13 -13.36
C TYR A 79 29.37 7.75 -12.80
N THR A 80 29.94 6.61 -13.22
CA THR A 80 31.30 6.20 -12.83
C THR A 80 32.36 6.72 -13.83
N SER A 81 31.93 7.32 -14.94
CA SER A 81 32.82 7.98 -15.93
C SER A 81 32.91 9.51 -15.73
N ALA A 82 32.44 10.01 -14.57
CA ALA A 82 32.39 11.44 -14.22
C ALA A 82 33.44 11.78 -13.15
#